data_AF-A0A1V6IFV3-F1
#
_entry.id   AF-A0A1V6IFV3-F1
#
_cell.length_a   1.000
_cell.length_b   1.000
_cell.length_c   1.000
_cell.angle_alpha   90.00
_cell.angle_beta   90.00
_cell.angle_gamma   90.00
#
_symmetry.space_group_name_H-M   'P 1'
#
loop_
_entity.id
_entity.type
_entity.pdbx_description
1 polymer ?
#
loop_
_entity_poly.entity_id
_entity_poly.type
_entity_poly.pdbx_seq_one_letter_code
_entity_poly.pdbx_strand_id
1 'polypeptide(L)'
;MDRIKIEKDIKNILIPNEEVLYFAQQSRVRKGGSLTTPAKLYITNYRIIFRDPSFLGLKKFVNDYHFKDISNVRMKKGVLSTEVFLNSRFESDEVIISGLPHEDAEMVVRLIQNGVYGNFNLDKSFDSTAGLEFKKEIEDTNSLKNKDEITTEEIISNLERLNELRKSGVITEDEFDVLKKRMIHKHSDEIVSTDIQNEPNYQEESRYCKDCGNVLDFTKEGEYRGDYVKFYKCNFCNKTYAKKI
;
A
#
# COMPACT_ATOMS: atom_id res chain seq x y z
N MET A 1 25.07 -9.49 -12.99
CA MET A 1 23.68 -9.44 -12.52
C MET A 1 23.32 -7.99 -12.35
N ASP A 2 22.44 -7.46 -13.19
CA ASP A 2 21.99 -6.07 -13.07
C ASP A 2 21.10 -5.91 -11.83
N ARG A 3 21.26 -4.79 -11.12
CA ARG A 3 20.48 -4.51 -9.92
C ARG A 3 19.03 -4.19 -10.32
N ILE A 4 18.11 -5.11 -10.07
CA ILE A 4 16.68 -4.91 -10.32
C ILE A 4 16.22 -3.62 -9.64
N LYS A 5 15.73 -2.66 -10.42
CA LYS A 5 15.35 -1.32 -9.94
C LYS A 5 13.94 -1.33 -9.31
N ILE A 6 13.83 -1.98 -8.16
CA ILE A 6 12.59 -2.08 -7.37
C ILE A 6 12.26 -0.70 -6.77
N GLU A 7 11.02 -0.23 -6.94
CA GLU A 7 10.50 1.00 -6.35
C GLU A 7 10.50 1.00 -4.81
N LYS A 8 10.63 2.19 -4.20
CA LYS A 8 10.56 2.37 -2.74
C LYS A 8 9.25 1.82 -2.14
N ASP A 9 8.13 2.03 -2.81
CA ASP A 9 6.82 1.55 -2.31
C ASP A 9 6.71 0.02 -2.26
N ILE A 10 7.34 -0.71 -3.19
CA ILE A 10 7.44 -2.17 -3.13
C ILE A 10 8.44 -2.63 -2.08
N LYS A 11 9.63 -2.01 -2.00
CA LYS A 11 10.63 -2.36 -0.97
C LYS A 11 10.09 -2.26 0.45
N ASN A 12 9.25 -1.27 0.72
CA ASN A 12 8.68 -1.02 2.04
C ASN A 12 7.57 -2.01 2.47
N ILE A 13 7.11 -2.89 1.57
CA ILE A 13 6.08 -3.91 1.88
C ILE A 13 6.61 -5.35 1.79
N LEU A 14 7.90 -5.55 1.46
CA LEU A 14 8.54 -6.86 1.52
C LEU A 14 8.69 -7.29 2.98
N ILE A 15 8.39 -8.56 3.28
CA ILE A 15 8.64 -9.13 4.60
C ILE A 15 10.15 -9.44 4.78
N PRO A 16 10.66 -9.64 6.02
CA PRO A 16 12.03 -10.09 6.22
C PRO A 16 12.33 -11.37 5.42
N ASN A 17 13.49 -11.39 4.76
CA ASN A 17 13.93 -12.46 3.85
C ASN A 17 13.07 -12.65 2.58
N GLU A 18 12.17 -11.72 2.24
CA GLU A 18 11.49 -11.68 0.95
C GLU A 18 12.33 -10.96 -0.10
N GLU A 19 12.70 -11.67 -1.17
CA GLU A 19 13.50 -11.14 -2.27
C GLU A 19 12.72 -11.13 -3.58
N VAL A 20 12.81 -10.03 -4.35
CA VAL A 20 12.23 -9.94 -5.70
C VAL A 20 13.13 -10.68 -6.69
N LEU A 21 12.69 -11.87 -7.11
CA LEU A 21 13.36 -12.75 -8.06
C LEU A 21 13.26 -12.22 -9.50
N TYR A 22 12.14 -11.57 -9.84
CA TYR A 22 11.87 -11.06 -11.18
C TYR A 22 10.92 -9.86 -11.15
N PHE A 23 11.02 -8.99 -12.16
CA PHE A 23 10.02 -7.96 -12.42
C PHE A 23 9.59 -8.02 -13.89
N ALA A 24 8.31 -7.75 -14.14
CA ALA A 24 7.76 -7.52 -15.46
C ALA A 24 6.99 -6.19 -15.46
N GLN A 25 6.90 -5.55 -16.64
CA GLN A 25 6.10 -4.33 -16.80
C GLN A 25 5.10 -4.52 -17.93
N GLN A 26 3.85 -4.15 -17.66
CA GLN A 26 2.83 -4.09 -18.69
C GLN A 26 3.24 -3.16 -19.83
N SER A 27 2.99 -3.55 -21.08
CA SER A 27 3.33 -2.72 -22.22
C SER A 27 2.53 -1.41 -22.22
N ARG A 28 3.17 -0.31 -22.63
CA ARG A 28 2.53 1.02 -22.71
C ARG A 28 1.63 1.18 -23.95
N VAL A 29 1.70 0.26 -24.92
CA VAL A 29 1.11 0.43 -26.27
C VAL A 29 0.29 -0.77 -26.75
N ARG A 30 0.18 -1.84 -25.95
CA ARG A 30 -0.59 -3.05 -26.28
C ARG A 30 -1.90 -3.09 -25.50
N LYS A 31 -2.87 -3.90 -25.95
CA LYS A 31 -4.18 -4.04 -25.29
C LYS A 31 -4.03 -4.46 -23.82
N GLY A 32 -4.84 -3.85 -22.96
CA GLY A 32 -4.75 -3.97 -21.50
C GLY A 32 -3.72 -3.02 -20.85
N GLY A 33 -2.84 -2.39 -21.64
CA GLY A 33 -1.78 -1.51 -21.15
C GLY A 33 -2.15 -0.05 -20.97
N SER A 34 -1.40 0.66 -20.11
CA SER A 34 -1.51 2.10 -19.88
C SER A 34 -0.33 2.87 -20.48
N LEU A 35 -0.63 3.85 -21.34
CA LEU A 35 0.36 4.68 -22.05
C LEU A 35 1.11 5.64 -21.11
N THR A 36 0.50 6.05 -20.01
CA THR A 36 1.04 6.97 -19.00
C THR A 36 1.59 6.21 -17.79
N THR A 37 0.82 5.24 -17.28
CA THR A 37 1.03 4.57 -16.00
C THR A 37 0.90 3.03 -16.11
N PRO A 38 1.81 2.36 -16.83
CA PRO A 38 1.76 0.90 -16.98
C PRO A 38 1.86 0.22 -15.61
N ALA A 39 1.00 -0.79 -15.39
CA ALA A 39 1.08 -1.63 -14.21
C ALA A 39 2.40 -2.44 -14.18
N LYS A 40 2.83 -2.80 -12.97
CA LYS A 40 4.06 -3.58 -12.73
C LYS A 40 3.76 -4.85 -11.94
N LEU A 41 4.52 -5.89 -12.26
CA LEU A 41 4.46 -7.17 -11.59
C LEU A 41 5.83 -7.48 -11.00
N TYR A 42 5.87 -7.87 -9.74
CA TYR A 42 7.06 -8.31 -9.04
C TYR A 42 6.80 -9.72 -8.55
N ILE A 43 7.75 -10.62 -8.77
CA ILE A 43 7.66 -12.00 -8.28
C ILE A 43 8.73 -12.16 -7.22
N THR A 44 8.31 -12.56 -6.02
CA THR A 44 9.20 -12.83 -4.90
C THR A 44 9.36 -14.33 -4.68
N ASN A 45 10.15 -14.72 -3.69
CA ASN A 45 10.21 -16.09 -3.18
C ASN A 45 8.92 -16.54 -2.43
N TYR A 46 8.02 -15.62 -2.06
CA TYR A 46 6.78 -15.91 -1.30
C TYR A 46 5.47 -15.69 -2.06
N ARG A 47 5.43 -14.72 -2.98
CA ARG A 47 4.20 -14.21 -3.61
C ARG A 47 4.46 -13.46 -4.92
N ILE A 48 3.37 -13.18 -5.63
CA ILE A 48 3.34 -12.21 -6.73
C ILE A 48 2.78 -10.91 -6.16
N ILE A 49 3.40 -9.77 -6.46
CA ILE A 49 2.91 -8.43 -6.11
C ILE A 49 2.57 -7.69 -7.40
N PHE A 50 1.31 -7.26 -7.54
CA PHE A 50 0.81 -6.45 -8.65
C PHE A 50 0.62 -5.01 -8.20
N ARG A 51 1.16 -4.06 -8.97
CA ARG A 51 1.21 -2.63 -8.65
C ARG A 51 0.61 -1.81 -9.79
N ASP A 52 -0.60 -1.30 -9.58
CA ASP A 52 -1.35 -0.51 -10.56
C ASP A 52 -1.37 1.00 -10.20
N PRO A 53 -0.65 1.86 -10.93
CA PRO A 53 -0.70 3.31 -10.74
C PRO A 53 -1.91 3.94 -11.44
N SER A 54 -3.02 4.05 -10.71
CA SER A 54 -4.26 4.70 -11.15
C SER A 54 -4.25 6.23 -10.96
N PHE A 55 -5.23 6.94 -11.54
CA PHE A 55 -5.33 8.41 -11.49
C PHE A 55 -4.02 9.13 -11.89
N LEU A 56 -3.46 8.78 -13.06
CA LEU A 56 -2.15 9.29 -13.55
C LEU A 56 -0.97 9.05 -12.57
N GLY A 57 -1.11 8.11 -11.64
CA GLY A 57 -0.09 7.75 -10.64
C GLY A 57 -0.24 8.46 -9.29
N LEU A 58 -1.25 9.33 -9.16
CA LEU A 58 -1.62 9.97 -7.88
C LEU A 58 -2.16 8.95 -6.86
N LYS A 59 -2.75 7.85 -7.34
CA LYS A 59 -3.11 6.68 -6.53
C LYS A 59 -2.35 5.46 -7.02
N LYS A 60 -2.17 4.49 -6.13
CA LYS A 60 -1.55 3.20 -6.41
C LYS A 60 -2.37 2.15 -5.72
N PHE A 61 -2.79 1.14 -6.47
CA PHE A 61 -3.37 -0.07 -5.91
C PHE A 61 -2.26 -1.13 -5.90
N VAL A 62 -2.15 -1.86 -4.79
CA VAL A 62 -1.18 -2.95 -4.65
C VAL A 62 -1.91 -4.15 -4.09
N ASN A 63 -1.98 -5.20 -4.91
CA ASN A 63 -2.52 -6.51 -4.53
C ASN A 63 -1.37 -7.51 -4.55
N ASP A 64 -1.44 -8.52 -3.69
CA ASP A 64 -0.49 -9.61 -3.72
C ASP A 64 -1.12 -10.98 -3.49
N TYR A 65 -0.49 -12.00 -4.09
CA TYR A 65 -1.00 -13.36 -4.20
C TYR A 65 0.11 -14.34 -3.81
N HIS A 66 0.02 -14.90 -2.60
CA HIS A 66 0.94 -15.95 -2.16
C HIS A 66 0.79 -17.22 -3.01
N PHE A 67 1.92 -17.88 -3.32
CA PHE A 67 1.87 -19.07 -4.17
C PHE A 67 1.08 -20.23 -3.55
N LYS A 68 1.12 -20.38 -2.22
CA LYS A 68 0.27 -21.31 -1.45
C LYS A 68 -1.24 -21.09 -1.64
N ASP A 69 -1.65 -19.93 -2.13
CA ASP A 69 -3.06 -19.55 -2.30
C ASP A 69 -3.47 -19.55 -3.79
N ILE A 70 -2.55 -19.77 -4.73
CA ILE A 70 -2.83 -19.91 -6.16
C ILE A 70 -3.21 -21.35 -6.48
N SER A 71 -4.40 -21.55 -7.03
CA SER A 71 -4.91 -22.87 -7.46
C SER A 71 -4.49 -23.24 -8.88
N ASN A 72 -4.39 -22.26 -9.78
CA ASN A 72 -4.03 -22.47 -11.19
C ASN A 72 -3.40 -21.20 -11.78
N VAL A 73 -2.52 -21.38 -12.78
CA VAL A 73 -1.99 -20.32 -13.64
C VAL A 73 -1.95 -20.79 -15.09
N ARG A 74 -2.46 -19.96 -16.01
CA ARG A 74 -2.43 -20.22 -17.46
C ARG A 74 -2.13 -18.94 -18.24
N MET A 75 -1.81 -19.07 -19.52
CA MET A 75 -1.55 -17.93 -20.39
C MET A 75 -2.13 -18.10 -21.79
N LYS A 76 -2.48 -16.98 -22.41
CA LYS A 76 -3.01 -16.90 -23.77
C LYS A 76 -2.12 -15.97 -24.60
N LYS A 77 -1.37 -16.56 -25.53
CA LYS A 77 -0.44 -15.83 -26.41
C LYS A 77 -1.24 -15.15 -27.52
N GLY A 78 -1.32 -13.83 -27.49
CA GLY A 78 -1.86 -13.01 -28.57
C GLY A 78 -0.80 -12.71 -29.64
N VAL A 79 -1.14 -11.84 -30.60
CA VAL A 79 -0.24 -11.47 -31.72
C VAL A 79 0.87 -10.50 -31.28
N LEU A 80 0.67 -9.72 -30.23
CA LEU A 80 1.59 -8.67 -29.78
C LEU A 80 1.99 -8.78 -28.29
N SER A 81 1.14 -9.39 -27.48
CA SER A 81 1.30 -9.57 -26.04
C SER A 81 0.67 -10.88 -25.59
N THR A 82 1.09 -11.38 -24.44
CA THR A 82 0.44 -12.48 -23.73
C THR A 82 -0.47 -11.92 -22.63
N GLU A 83 -1.59 -12.59 -22.40
CA GLU A 83 -2.45 -12.43 -21.22
C GLU A 83 -2.16 -13.59 -20.27
N VAL A 84 -1.86 -13.33 -19.00
CA VAL A 84 -1.68 -14.36 -17.95
C VAL A 84 -2.89 -14.33 -17.02
N PHE A 85 -3.43 -15.50 -16.69
CA PHE A 85 -4.64 -15.68 -15.87
C PHE A 85 -4.27 -16.51 -14.65
N LEU A 86 -4.69 -16.03 -13.47
CA LEU A 86 -4.40 -16.63 -12.17
C LEU A 86 -5.70 -16.85 -11.41
N ASN A 87 -5.87 -18.04 -10.85
CA ASN A 87 -7.00 -18.39 -10.02
C ASN A 87 -6.53 -18.50 -8.56
N SER A 88 -7.03 -17.61 -7.70
CA SER A 88 -6.86 -17.72 -6.24
C SER A 88 -7.73 -18.86 -5.69
N ARG A 89 -7.40 -19.38 -4.50
CA ARG A 89 -8.26 -20.26 -3.69
C ARG A 89 -9.33 -19.49 -2.92
N PHE A 90 -9.18 -18.17 -2.78
CA PHE A 90 -10.02 -17.32 -1.92
C PHE A 90 -10.80 -16.24 -2.66
N GLU A 91 -10.47 -15.96 -3.92
CA GLU A 91 -11.23 -15.04 -4.78
C GLU A 91 -12.06 -15.86 -5.78
N SER A 92 -13.31 -15.46 -6.02
CA SER A 92 -14.18 -16.12 -7.01
C SER A 92 -13.91 -15.65 -8.44
N ASP A 93 -13.43 -14.41 -8.59
CA ASP A 93 -13.03 -13.84 -9.86
C ASP A 93 -11.59 -14.22 -10.23
N GLU A 94 -11.28 -14.13 -11.52
CA GLU A 94 -9.98 -14.50 -12.08
C GLU A 94 -9.08 -13.28 -12.26
N VAL A 95 -7.84 -13.37 -11.79
CA VAL A 95 -6.86 -12.28 -11.87
C VAL A 95 -6.21 -12.30 -13.25
N ILE A 96 -6.41 -11.23 -14.04
CA ILE A 96 -5.95 -11.13 -15.43
C ILE A 96 -4.81 -10.12 -15.56
N ILE A 97 -3.60 -10.61 -15.82
CA ILE A 97 -2.41 -9.79 -16.09
C ILE A 97 -2.25 -9.65 -17.61
N SER A 98 -2.93 -8.65 -18.17
CA SER A 98 -2.94 -8.35 -19.61
C SER A 98 -1.71 -7.55 -20.07
N GLY A 99 -1.38 -7.66 -21.37
CA GLY A 99 -0.46 -6.73 -22.04
C GLY A 99 1.04 -6.96 -21.82
N LEU A 100 1.43 -8.10 -21.23
CA LEU A 100 2.85 -8.46 -21.04
C LEU A 100 3.54 -8.77 -22.38
N PRO A 101 4.86 -8.52 -22.50
CA PRO A 101 5.71 -9.18 -23.49
C PRO A 101 5.59 -10.71 -23.42
N HIS A 102 5.87 -11.40 -24.53
CA HIS A 102 5.77 -12.86 -24.57
C HIS A 102 6.81 -13.54 -23.65
N GLU A 103 8.06 -13.06 -23.69
CA GLU A 103 9.16 -13.53 -22.84
C GLU A 103 8.87 -13.30 -21.35
N ASP A 104 8.49 -12.06 -20.97
CA ASP A 104 8.03 -11.73 -19.61
C ASP A 104 6.92 -12.68 -19.15
N ALA A 105 5.90 -12.91 -19.96
CA ALA A 105 4.78 -13.77 -19.57
C ALA A 105 5.17 -15.26 -19.42
N GLU A 106 6.05 -15.76 -20.28
CA GLU A 106 6.57 -17.12 -20.19
C GLU A 106 7.46 -17.29 -18.94
N MET A 107 8.26 -16.27 -18.59
CA MET A 107 9.02 -16.22 -17.34
C MET A 107 8.10 -16.13 -16.11
N VAL A 108 7.09 -15.26 -16.15
CA VAL A 108 6.09 -15.08 -15.09
C VAL A 108 5.38 -16.40 -14.81
N VAL A 109 4.84 -17.10 -15.82
CA VAL A 109 4.15 -18.38 -15.62
C VAL A 109 5.09 -19.45 -15.04
N ARG A 110 6.32 -19.57 -15.54
CA ARG A 110 7.32 -20.52 -15.00
C ARG A 110 7.63 -20.25 -13.52
N LEU A 111 7.80 -18.99 -13.15
CA LEU A 111 8.09 -18.60 -11.77
C LEU A 111 6.88 -18.82 -10.85
N ILE A 112 5.66 -18.50 -11.30
CA ILE A 112 4.44 -18.79 -10.53
C ILE A 112 4.29 -20.30 -10.29
N GLN A 113 4.52 -21.12 -11.31
CA GLN A 113 4.52 -22.58 -11.17
C GLN A 113 5.57 -23.06 -10.17
N ASN A 114 6.81 -22.56 -10.26
CA ASN A 114 7.86 -22.89 -9.28
C ASN A 114 7.46 -22.52 -7.84
N GLY A 115 6.87 -21.35 -7.63
CA GLY A 115 6.36 -20.95 -6.31
C GLY A 115 5.24 -21.85 -5.81
N VAL A 116 4.28 -22.21 -6.68
CA VAL A 116 3.14 -23.08 -6.33
C VAL A 116 3.60 -24.49 -5.95
N TYR A 117 4.68 -24.98 -6.56
CA TYR A 117 5.30 -26.27 -6.20
C TYR A 117 6.31 -26.18 -5.04
N GLY A 118 6.57 -24.99 -4.48
CA GLY A 118 7.57 -24.81 -3.41
C GLY A 118 9.03 -24.91 -3.88
N ASN A 119 9.28 -24.81 -5.19
CA ASN A 119 10.62 -24.93 -5.79
C ASN A 119 11.49 -23.67 -5.62
N PHE A 120 10.95 -22.59 -5.05
CA PHE A 120 11.78 -21.51 -4.51
C PHE A 120 12.38 -21.99 -3.19
N ASN A 121 13.66 -22.34 -3.23
CA ASN A 121 14.44 -22.74 -2.06
C ASN A 121 14.52 -21.58 -1.06
N LEU A 122 13.55 -21.52 -0.15
CA LEU A 122 13.75 -20.94 1.16
C LEU A 122 14.77 -21.80 1.89
N ASP A 123 15.85 -21.20 2.38
CA ASP A 123 16.68 -21.86 3.40
C ASP A 123 15.79 -22.25 4.58
N LYS A 124 16.01 -23.45 5.12
CA LYS A 124 15.06 -24.13 6.01
C LYS A 124 15.03 -23.52 7.41
N SER A 125 14.37 -22.37 7.56
CA SER A 125 14.31 -21.60 8.81
C SER A 125 12.94 -20.97 9.13
N PHE A 126 11.86 -21.46 8.51
CA PHE A 126 10.48 -21.10 8.91
C PHE A 126 9.65 -22.33 9.31
N ASP A 127 10.11 -23.02 10.36
CA ASP A 127 9.28 -24.00 11.07
C ASP A 127 8.08 -23.27 11.68
N SER A 128 6.87 -23.64 11.24
CA SER A 128 5.63 -22.96 11.62
C SER A 128 5.03 -23.52 12.92
N THR A 129 5.81 -24.25 13.72
CA THR A 129 5.32 -25.12 14.79
C THR A 129 6.16 -25.07 16.09
N ALA A 130 6.66 -23.88 16.45
CA ALA A 130 7.07 -23.56 17.82
C ALA A 130 6.34 -22.29 18.30
N GLY A 131 5.78 -22.20 19.51
CA GLY A 131 5.98 -23.06 20.69
C GLY A 131 6.77 -22.29 21.74
N LEU A 132 6.16 -22.01 22.89
CA LEU A 132 6.74 -21.19 23.96
C LEU A 132 7.97 -21.85 24.60
N GLU A 133 9.18 -21.46 24.20
CA GLU A 133 10.37 -21.63 25.03
C GLU A 133 11.15 -20.31 25.18
N PHE A 134 11.39 -19.93 26.44
CA PHE A 134 12.11 -18.73 26.83
C PHE A 134 13.57 -19.11 27.10
N LYS A 135 14.51 -18.71 26.25
CA LYS A 135 15.95 -18.78 26.56
C LYS A 135 16.57 -17.38 26.55
N LYS A 136 17.01 -16.97 27.74
CA LYS A 136 18.02 -15.92 27.91
C LYS A 136 19.39 -16.51 27.59
N GLU A 137 20.23 -15.76 26.92
CA GLU A 137 21.64 -15.65 27.31
C GLU A 137 22.21 -14.28 26.90
N ILE A 138 23.29 -13.88 27.56
CA ILE A 138 23.67 -12.48 27.86
C ILE A 138 25.21 -12.40 27.93
N GLU A 139 25.89 -11.32 27.53
CA GLU A 139 25.39 -10.02 27.04
C GLU A 139 25.42 -9.97 25.49
N ASP A 140 26.23 -9.22 24.71
CA ASP A 140 27.26 -8.20 24.95
C ASP A 140 27.07 -7.01 23.97
N THR A 141 27.75 -5.91 24.23
CA THR A 141 27.31 -4.56 23.87
C THR A 141 28.16 -3.88 22.80
N ASN A 142 27.51 -3.21 21.83
CA ASN A 142 27.61 -1.76 21.59
C ASN A 142 27.00 -1.35 20.24
N SER A 143 26.40 -0.15 20.20
CA SER A 143 26.16 0.71 19.01
C SER A 143 25.27 0.18 17.85
N LEU A 144 24.28 0.91 17.33
CA LEU A 144 23.77 2.25 17.66
C LEU A 144 22.24 2.27 17.73
N LYS A 145 21.70 3.18 18.56
CA LYS A 145 20.38 3.76 18.32
C LYS A 145 20.51 4.79 17.21
N ASN A 146 19.58 4.81 16.26
CA ASN A 146 19.17 6.05 15.60
C ASN A 146 17.65 5.99 15.38
N LYS A 147 16.97 7.08 15.73
CA LYS A 147 15.70 7.45 15.08
C LYS A 147 16.10 8.18 13.80
N ASP A 148 15.38 7.97 12.71
CA ASP A 148 15.54 8.82 11.53
C ASP A 148 14.86 10.17 11.77
N GLU A 149 15.65 11.22 12.00
CA GLU A 149 15.17 12.60 12.00
C GLU A 149 14.87 13.03 10.56
N ILE A 150 13.66 13.52 10.30
CA ILE A 150 13.29 14.08 8.99
C ILE A 150 13.94 15.46 8.86
N THR A 151 14.88 15.62 7.93
CA THR A 151 15.59 16.90 7.78
C THR A 151 14.69 17.99 7.18
N THR A 152 14.91 19.22 7.62
CA THR A 152 14.19 20.42 7.11
C THR A 152 14.39 20.62 5.60
N GLU A 153 15.46 20.09 5.03
CA GLU A 153 15.77 20.10 3.60
C GLU A 153 14.74 19.34 2.76
N GLU A 154 14.26 18.18 3.22
CA GLU A 154 13.19 17.45 2.52
C GLU A 154 11.86 18.20 2.58
N ILE A 155 11.57 18.89 3.69
CA ILE A 155 10.37 19.71 3.85
C ILE A 155 10.40 20.88 2.86
N ILE A 156 11.53 21.59 2.75
CA ILE A 156 11.71 22.70 1.80
C ILE A 156 11.56 22.20 0.36
N SER A 157 12.22 21.11 -0.03
CA SER A 157 12.15 20.57 -1.40
C SER A 157 10.72 20.13 -1.79
N ASN A 158 9.91 19.67 -0.83
CA ASN A 158 8.52 19.33 -1.08
C ASN A 158 7.61 20.57 -1.20
N LEU A 159 7.89 21.65 -0.46
CA LEU A 159 7.18 22.94 -0.60
C LEU A 159 7.52 23.66 -1.93
N GLU A 160 8.77 23.54 -2.41
CA GLU A 160 9.16 24.04 -3.74
C GLU A 160 8.36 23.36 -4.86
N ARG A 161 8.27 22.02 -4.83
CA ARG A 161 7.46 21.24 -5.78
C ARG A 161 5.98 21.63 -5.75
N LEU A 162 5.43 21.91 -4.57
CA LEU A 162 4.05 22.40 -4.43
C LEU A 162 3.84 23.76 -5.11
N ASN A 163 4.84 24.66 -5.02
CA ASN A 163 4.79 25.98 -5.64
C ASN A 163 4.87 25.89 -7.19
N GLU A 164 5.66 24.97 -7.74
CA GLU A 164 5.70 24.71 -9.20
C GLU A 164 4.36 24.19 -9.74
N LEU A 165 3.65 23.33 -8.99
CA LEU A 165 2.32 22.82 -9.38
C LEU A 165 1.26 23.93 -9.41
N ARG A 166 1.34 24.90 -8.49
CA ARG A 166 0.51 26.11 -8.52
C ARG A 166 0.85 27.00 -9.73
N LYS A 167 2.13 27.33 -9.94
CA LYS A 167 2.58 28.17 -11.08
C LYS A 167 2.19 27.61 -12.45
N SER A 168 2.16 26.29 -12.57
CA SER A 168 1.75 25.59 -13.80
C SER A 168 0.23 25.42 -13.96
N GLY A 169 -0.58 25.95 -13.02
CA GLY A 169 -2.05 25.90 -13.09
C GLY A 169 -2.64 24.51 -12.89
N VAL A 170 -1.87 23.56 -12.33
CA VAL A 170 -2.28 22.16 -12.11
C VAL A 170 -3.14 22.02 -10.85
N ILE A 171 -3.02 22.97 -9.92
CA ILE A 171 -3.84 23.10 -8.71
C ILE A 171 -4.29 24.56 -8.54
N THR A 172 -5.46 24.76 -7.94
CA THR A 172 -5.96 26.09 -7.59
C THR A 172 -5.24 26.71 -6.39
N GLU A 173 -5.40 28.02 -6.18
CA GLU A 173 -4.81 28.72 -5.02
C GLU A 173 -5.35 28.16 -3.69
N ASP A 174 -6.65 27.87 -3.61
CA ASP A 174 -7.29 27.28 -2.43
C ASP A 174 -6.75 25.87 -2.12
N GLU A 175 -6.57 25.03 -3.14
CA GLU A 175 -5.96 23.70 -2.99
C GLU A 175 -4.49 23.79 -2.58
N PHE A 176 -3.73 24.72 -3.17
CA PHE A 176 -2.34 24.98 -2.78
C PHE A 176 -2.25 25.36 -1.30
N ASP A 177 -3.12 26.26 -0.83
CA ASP A 177 -3.08 26.74 0.55
C ASP A 177 -3.52 25.67 1.56
N VAL A 178 -4.49 24.82 1.22
CA VAL A 178 -4.86 23.62 2.00
C VAL A 178 -3.72 22.59 2.05
N LEU A 179 -3.05 22.32 0.93
CA LEU A 179 -1.93 21.38 0.87
C LEU A 179 -0.69 21.89 1.61
N LYS A 180 -0.39 23.19 1.50
CA LYS A 180 0.68 23.89 2.21
C LYS A 180 0.45 23.86 3.73
N LYS A 181 -0.75 24.21 4.19
CA LYS A 181 -1.15 24.09 5.61
C LYS A 181 -1.00 22.65 6.11
N ARG A 182 -1.40 21.66 5.31
CA ARG A 182 -1.25 20.23 5.66
C ARG A 182 0.20 19.75 5.72
N MET A 183 1.07 20.19 4.80
CA MET A 183 2.51 19.87 4.85
C MET A 183 3.19 20.47 6.07
N ILE A 184 2.81 21.71 6.44
CA ILE A 184 3.32 22.36 7.65
C ILE A 184 2.79 21.63 8.90
N HIS A 185 1.48 21.37 9.01
CA HIS A 185 0.95 20.69 10.20
C HIS A 185 1.48 19.27 10.40
N LYS A 186 1.60 18.47 9.33
CA LYS A 186 2.16 17.11 9.42
C LYS A 186 3.62 17.06 9.90
N HIS A 187 4.30 18.22 9.94
CA HIS A 187 5.65 18.37 10.49
C HIS A 187 5.73 19.38 11.64
N SER A 188 4.62 19.98 12.10
CA SER A 188 4.58 20.79 13.32
C SER A 188 4.31 19.97 14.58
N ASP A 189 3.71 18.78 14.43
CA ASP A 189 3.44 17.87 15.55
C ASP A 189 4.72 17.31 16.22
N GLU A 190 5.90 17.53 15.61
CA GLU A 190 7.22 17.28 16.19
C GLU A 190 8.05 18.59 16.39
N ILE A 191 7.46 19.78 16.16
CA ILE A 191 8.12 21.09 16.29
C ILE A 191 7.20 22.11 17.02
N VAL A 192 6.66 21.73 18.19
CA VAL A 192 6.12 22.70 19.18
C VAL A 192 6.57 22.35 20.60
N SER A 193 7.86 22.57 20.84
CA SER A 193 8.33 23.19 22.07
C SER A 193 9.32 24.27 21.62
N THR A 194 9.00 25.56 21.77
CA THR A 194 8.53 26.19 23.02
C THR A 194 7.26 27.08 22.90
N ASP A 195 6.80 27.56 24.07
CA ASP A 195 6.08 28.83 24.31
C ASP A 195 4.54 28.95 24.09
N ILE A 196 3.81 28.29 25.00
CA ILE A 196 2.61 28.73 25.75
C ILE A 196 1.80 29.97 25.26
N GLN A 197 0.50 29.80 24.93
CA GLN A 197 -0.65 30.09 25.82
C GLN A 197 -2.05 29.98 25.17
N ASN A 198 -3.04 29.64 26.01
CA ASN A 198 -4.50 29.80 25.89
C ASN A 198 -5.36 28.76 25.12
N GLU A 199 -6.58 28.59 25.67
CA GLU A 199 -7.65 27.61 25.36
C GLU A 199 -8.65 28.13 24.28
N PRO A 200 -9.71 27.38 23.84
CA PRO A 200 -10.13 26.03 24.25
C PRO A 200 -10.42 25.00 23.13
N ASN A 201 -10.25 23.74 23.54
CA ASN A 201 -10.93 22.50 23.13
C ASN A 201 -12.15 22.59 22.16
N TYR A 202 -12.07 21.86 21.03
CA TYR A 202 -13.23 21.14 20.47
C TYR A 202 -12.79 19.83 19.76
N GLN A 203 -13.38 18.69 20.11
CA GLN A 203 -12.91 17.36 19.67
C GLN A 203 -13.63 16.83 18.42
N GLU A 204 -13.01 16.92 17.23
CA GLU A 204 -13.45 16.17 16.03
C GLU A 204 -13.12 14.67 16.14
N GLU A 205 -13.80 13.94 17.03
CA GLU A 205 -13.60 12.48 17.13
C GLU A 205 -13.98 11.76 15.82
N SER A 206 -13.00 11.06 15.24
CA SER A 206 -13.05 9.94 14.28
C SER A 206 -14.33 9.75 13.43
N ARG A 207 -14.24 10.03 12.13
CA ARG A 207 -15.26 9.72 11.11
C ARG A 207 -15.24 8.25 10.60
N TYR A 208 -14.64 7.34 11.37
CA TYR A 208 -14.28 5.98 10.93
C TYR A 208 -14.82 4.88 11.84
N CYS A 209 -15.15 3.73 11.25
CA CYS A 209 -15.72 2.57 11.90
C CYS A 209 -14.67 1.88 12.78
N LYS A 210 -14.87 1.88 14.11
CA LYS A 210 -13.92 1.29 15.08
C LYS A 210 -13.65 -0.21 14.84
N ASP A 211 -14.57 -0.91 14.17
CA ASP A 211 -14.47 -2.34 13.88
C ASP A 211 -13.81 -2.71 12.54
N CYS A 212 -13.78 -1.82 11.53
CA CYS A 212 -13.29 -2.17 10.18
C CYS A 212 -12.62 -1.02 9.40
N GLY A 213 -12.38 0.13 10.04
CA GLY A 213 -11.69 1.28 9.45
C GLY A 213 -12.48 2.07 8.39
N ASN A 214 -13.50 1.48 7.74
CA ASN A 214 -14.30 2.15 6.73
C ASN A 214 -15.04 3.39 7.28
N VAL A 215 -15.36 4.35 6.40
CA VAL A 215 -16.05 5.60 6.75
C VAL A 215 -17.44 5.31 7.36
N LEU A 216 -17.87 6.20 8.26
CA LEU A 216 -19.19 6.17 8.88
C LEU A 216 -20.12 7.20 8.21
N ASP A 217 -21.13 6.69 7.52
CA ASP A 217 -22.11 7.50 6.82
C ASP A 217 -23.22 7.97 7.78
N PHE A 218 -23.47 9.28 7.80
CA PHE A 218 -24.53 9.86 8.62
C PHE A 218 -25.90 9.32 8.21
N THR A 219 -26.74 8.97 9.20
CA THR A 219 -28.06 8.37 8.98
C THR A 219 -29.20 9.27 9.46
N LYS A 220 -29.16 9.73 10.72
CA LYS A 220 -30.19 10.58 11.34
C LYS A 220 -29.73 11.17 12.67
N GLU A 221 -30.49 12.10 13.23
CA GLU A 221 -30.31 12.63 14.58
C GLU A 221 -31.54 12.32 15.44
N GLY A 222 -31.40 12.39 16.77
CA GLY A 222 -32.51 12.21 17.70
C GLY A 222 -32.05 11.77 19.10
N GLU A 223 -33.01 11.60 20.00
CA GLU A 223 -32.74 11.16 21.37
C GLU A 223 -32.36 9.68 21.46
N TYR A 224 -31.37 9.37 22.28
CA TYR A 224 -30.94 8.02 22.65
C TYR A 224 -30.48 7.99 24.10
N ARG A 225 -31.18 7.20 24.94
CA ARG A 225 -30.89 7.03 26.38
C ARG A 225 -30.87 8.34 27.20
N GLY A 226 -31.61 9.36 26.76
CA GLY A 226 -31.68 10.68 27.42
C GLY A 226 -30.72 11.74 26.86
N ASP A 227 -29.81 11.36 25.96
CA ASP A 227 -28.92 12.28 25.25
C ASP A 227 -29.37 12.47 23.80
N TYR A 228 -29.13 13.65 23.22
CA TYR A 228 -29.35 13.89 21.79
C TYR A 228 -28.10 13.48 21.01
N VAL A 229 -28.26 12.63 19.98
CA VAL A 229 -27.14 11.97 19.29
C VAL A 229 -27.30 12.01 17.77
N LYS A 230 -26.17 12.02 17.06
CA LYS A 230 -26.10 11.70 15.62
C LYS A 230 -25.82 10.21 15.46
N PHE A 231 -26.64 9.53 14.67
CA PHE A 231 -26.46 8.14 14.26
C PHE A 231 -25.71 8.08 12.94
N TYR A 232 -24.67 7.24 12.89
CA TYR A 232 -23.92 6.92 11.69
C TYR A 232 -23.91 5.41 11.47
N LYS A 233 -23.85 4.96 10.22
CA LYS A 233 -23.79 3.54 9.86
C LYS A 233 -22.55 3.27 9.02
N CYS A 234 -21.87 2.16 9.28
CA CYS A 234 -20.84 1.66 8.38
C CYS A 234 -21.48 0.85 7.25
N ASN A 235 -21.28 1.26 6.00
CA ASN A 235 -21.79 0.53 4.84
C ASN A 235 -21.07 -0.81 4.55
N PHE A 236 -19.95 -1.10 5.23
CA PHE A 236 -19.21 -2.36 5.07
C PHE A 236 -19.68 -3.44 6.07
N CYS A 237 -19.57 -3.17 7.38
CA CYS A 237 -19.96 -4.13 8.43
C CYS A 237 -21.40 -3.98 8.94
N ASN A 238 -22.20 -3.09 8.34
CA ASN A 238 -23.57 -2.72 8.73
C ASN A 238 -23.77 -2.20 10.18
N LYS A 239 -22.71 -2.08 11.00
CA LYS A 239 -22.80 -1.56 12.38
C LYS A 239 -23.20 -0.09 12.41
N THR A 240 -24.00 0.26 13.43
CA THR A 240 -24.46 1.63 13.70
C THR A 240 -23.79 2.17 14.95
N TYR A 241 -23.31 3.41 14.88
CA TYR A 241 -22.69 4.15 15.97
C TYR A 241 -23.54 5.37 16.32
N ALA A 242 -23.65 5.69 17.61
CA ALA A 242 -24.23 6.94 18.09
C ALA A 242 -23.11 7.83 18.65
N LYS A 243 -23.05 9.09 18.21
CA LYS A 243 -22.16 10.11 18.76
C LYS A 243 -23.01 11.23 19.37
N LYS A 244 -22.73 11.60 20.61
CA LYS A 244 -23.42 12.69 21.30
C LYS A 244 -23.15 14.04 20.62
N ILE A 245 -24.12 14.95 20.69
CA ILE A 245 -23.97 16.38 20.38
C ILE A 245 -23.77 17.15 21.69
#